data_AF-A0A521WQI1-F1
#
_entry.id   AF-A0A521WQI1-F1
#
_cell.length_a   1.000
_cell.length_b   1.000
_cell.length_c   1.000
_cell.angle_alpha   90.00
_cell.angle_beta   90.00
_cell.angle_gamma   90.00
#
_symmetry.space_group_name_H-M   'P 1'
#
loop_
_entity.id
_entity.type
_entity.pdbx_description
1 polymer ?
#
loop_
_entity_poly.entity_id
_entity_poly.type
_entity_poly.pdbx_seq_one_letter_code
_entity_poly.pdbx_strand_id
1 'polypeptide(L)'
;MKKIIGMTFVSAVAFIPVSTFAAASTIQDVLRNLNLPLQLATTLVVMLALLLFFWGLAMYVFGSSNDEKRKKGIPMMIWGIVALFVMLSIFGIINMLQATFGVGSGTLQIPTISRGR
;
A
#
# COMPACT_ATOMS: atom_id res chain seq x y z
N MET A 1 -9.19 -26.11 -23.27
CA MET A 1 -9.47 -25.50 -21.95
C MET A 1 -8.56 -24.30 -21.66
N LYS A 2 -8.35 -23.37 -22.62
CA LYS A 2 -7.50 -22.17 -22.44
C LYS A 2 -8.30 -20.86 -22.30
N LYS A 3 -9.63 -20.93 -22.49
CA LYS A 3 -10.53 -19.76 -22.50
C LYS A 3 -11.07 -19.36 -21.12
N ILE A 4 -10.79 -20.17 -20.09
CA ILE A 4 -11.34 -20.00 -18.73
C ILE A 4 -10.47 -19.09 -17.87
N ILE A 5 -9.14 -19.09 -18.10
CA ILE A 5 -8.18 -18.18 -17.43
C ILE A 5 -8.42 -16.71 -17.83
N GLY A 6 -8.82 -16.46 -19.08
CA GLY A 6 -9.16 -15.10 -19.53
C GLY A 6 -10.45 -14.56 -18.90
N MET A 7 -11.39 -15.44 -18.54
CA MET A 7 -12.72 -15.04 -18.07
C MET A 7 -12.76 -14.75 -16.56
N THR A 8 -11.85 -15.35 -15.78
CA THR A 8 -11.68 -14.99 -14.35
C THR A 8 -10.98 -13.63 -14.17
N PHE A 9 -10.11 -13.23 -15.09
CA PHE A 9 -9.46 -11.91 -15.04
C PHE A 9 -10.44 -10.75 -15.29
N VAL A 10 -11.45 -10.96 -16.15
CA VAL A 10 -12.51 -9.97 -16.38
C VAL A 10 -13.42 -9.80 -15.16
N SER A 11 -13.64 -10.88 -14.40
CA SER A 11 -14.43 -10.81 -13.16
C SER A 11 -13.73 -10.07 -12.02
N ALA A 12 -12.40 -9.92 -12.05
CA ALA A 12 -11.66 -9.11 -11.08
C ALA A 12 -11.76 -7.59 -11.38
N VAL A 13 -12.01 -7.21 -12.64
CA VAL A 13 -12.24 -5.82 -13.05
C VAL A 13 -13.65 -5.35 -12.68
N ALA A 14 -14.61 -6.26 -12.52
CA ALA A 14 -15.99 -5.94 -12.15
C ALA A 14 -16.18 -5.62 -10.65
N PHE A 15 -15.16 -5.84 -9.81
CA PHE A 15 -15.19 -5.52 -8.37
C PHE A 15 -14.41 -4.24 -8.03
N ILE A 16 -14.15 -3.40 -9.02
CA ILE A 16 -13.66 -2.04 -8.77
C ILE A 16 -14.91 -1.20 -8.43
N PRO A 17 -15.05 -0.68 -7.19
CA PRO A 17 -16.10 0.29 -6.91
C PRO A 17 -15.91 1.46 -7.86
N VAL A 18 -16.81 1.60 -8.85
CA VAL A 18 -16.85 2.76 -9.73
C VAL A 18 -17.33 3.92 -8.87
N SER A 19 -16.38 4.68 -8.36
CA SER A 19 -16.60 5.86 -7.53
C SER A 19 -17.55 6.80 -8.26
N THR A 20 -18.67 7.08 -7.62
CA THR A 20 -19.69 8.05 -8.04
C THR A 20 -19.07 9.44 -8.18
N PHE A 21 -19.00 9.96 -9.40
CA PHE A 21 -18.64 11.36 -9.67
C PHE A 21 -19.91 12.21 -9.75
N ALA A 22 -20.33 12.82 -8.64
CA ALA A 22 -21.19 14.01 -8.64
C ALA A 22 -21.49 14.51 -7.21
N ALA A 23 -20.71 15.48 -6.72
CA ALA A 23 -21.16 16.57 -5.84
C ALA A 23 -19.98 17.53 -5.57
N ALA A 24 -20.17 18.82 -5.90
CA ALA A 24 -19.38 20.01 -5.58
C ALA A 24 -17.97 19.80 -4.98
N SER A 25 -16.93 19.86 -5.82
CA SER A 25 -15.53 19.73 -5.40
C SER A 25 -15.05 20.98 -4.65
N THR A 26 -15.20 20.96 -3.33
CA THR A 26 -14.48 21.87 -2.43
C THR A 26 -12.97 21.55 -2.54
N ILE A 27 -12.08 22.49 -2.21
CA ILE A 27 -10.62 22.21 -2.12
C ILE A 27 -10.35 20.96 -1.25
N GLN A 28 -11.18 20.73 -0.24
CA GLN A 28 -11.12 19.53 0.60
C GLN A 28 -11.40 18.23 -0.15
N ASP A 29 -12.27 18.23 -1.16
CA ASP A 29 -12.59 17.05 -1.97
C ASP A 29 -11.46 16.71 -2.93
N VAL A 30 -10.79 17.73 -3.49
CA VAL A 30 -9.58 17.51 -4.29
C VAL A 30 -8.47 16.90 -3.44
N LEU A 31 -8.25 17.42 -2.23
CA LEU A 31 -7.24 16.88 -1.30
C LEU A 31 -7.59 15.47 -0.82
N ARG A 32 -8.86 15.18 -0.54
CA ARG A 32 -9.33 13.83 -0.15
C ARG A 32 -9.19 12.83 -1.31
N ASN A 33 -9.51 13.24 -2.53
CA ASN A 33 -9.40 12.39 -3.71
C ASN A 33 -7.96 12.03 -4.07
N LEU A 34 -6.97 12.84 -3.66
CA LEU A 34 -5.55 12.52 -3.82
C LEU A 34 -5.04 11.60 -2.71
N ASN A 35 -5.48 11.81 -1.47
CA ASN A 35 -4.99 11.03 -0.33
C ASN A 35 -5.50 9.57 -0.33
N LEU A 36 -6.74 9.34 -0.78
CA LEU A 36 -7.35 8.00 -0.82
C LEU A 36 -6.57 6.96 -1.64
N PRO A 37 -6.20 7.20 -2.91
CA PRO A 37 -5.46 6.22 -3.71
C PRO A 37 -4.04 5.98 -3.20
N LEU A 38 -3.36 7.01 -2.66
CA LEU A 38 -2.01 6.89 -2.11
C LEU A 38 -1.96 5.98 -0.88
N GLN A 39 -2.93 6.15 0.04
CA GLN A 39 -3.01 5.31 1.24
C GLN A 39 -3.35 3.86 0.89
N LEU A 40 -4.25 3.64 -0.07
CA LEU A 40 -4.58 2.30 -0.56
C LEU A 40 -3.39 1.63 -1.25
N ALA A 41 -2.69 2.35 -2.15
CA ALA A 41 -1.52 1.84 -2.85
C ALA A 41 -0.40 1.44 -1.88
N THR A 42 -0.11 2.29 -0.89
CA THR A 42 0.88 2.01 0.16
C THR A 42 0.55 0.72 0.90
N THR A 43 -0.70 0.56 1.34
CA THR A 43 -1.16 -0.63 2.08
C THR A 43 -1.05 -1.90 1.23
N LEU A 44 -1.41 -1.83 -0.05
CA LEU A 44 -1.30 -2.96 -0.97
C LEU A 44 0.15 -3.36 -1.23
N VAL A 45 1.05 -2.39 -1.42
CA VAL A 45 2.48 -2.65 -1.63
C VAL A 45 3.10 -3.31 -0.40
N VAL A 46 2.74 -2.89 0.83
CA VAL A 46 3.21 -3.54 2.06
C VAL A 46 2.75 -4.99 2.13
N MET A 47 1.48 -5.29 1.82
CA MET A 47 0.99 -6.67 1.79
C MET A 47 1.75 -7.53 0.76
N LEU A 48 1.96 -7.02 -0.45
CA LEU A 48 2.70 -7.71 -1.50
C LEU A 48 4.16 -7.95 -1.12
N ALA A 49 4.83 -6.95 -0.52
CA ALA A 49 6.22 -7.07 -0.07
C ALA A 49 6.37 -8.15 1.00
N LEU A 50 5.44 -8.20 1.98
CA LEU A 50 5.41 -9.26 2.99
C LEU A 50 5.20 -10.64 2.37
N LEU A 51 4.30 -10.76 1.39
CA LEU A 51 4.02 -12.03 0.71
C LEU A 51 5.26 -12.55 -0.04
N LEU A 52 5.96 -11.67 -0.78
CA LEU A 52 7.20 -12.01 -1.49
C LEU A 52 8.33 -12.37 -0.53
N PHE A 53 8.44 -11.66 0.59
CA PHE A 53 9.41 -11.97 1.65
C PHE A 53 9.17 -13.37 2.24
N PHE A 54 7.93 -13.70 2.62
CA PHE A 54 7.59 -15.03 3.13
C PHE A 54 7.79 -16.12 2.08
N TRP A 55 7.53 -15.85 0.81
CA TRP A 55 7.80 -16.78 -0.29
C TRP A 55 9.30 -17.10 -0.42
N GLY A 56 10.15 -16.07 -0.37
CA GLY A 56 11.61 -16.24 -0.38
C GLY A 56 12.12 -17.01 0.85
N LEU A 57 11.58 -16.70 2.04
CA LEU A 57 11.91 -17.39 3.28
C LEU A 57 11.48 -18.87 3.23
N ALA A 58 10.26 -19.16 2.78
CA ALA A 58 9.76 -20.53 2.62
C ALA A 58 10.66 -21.32 1.65
N MET A 59 11.04 -20.73 0.51
CA MET A 59 11.94 -21.38 -0.44
C MET A 59 13.33 -21.67 0.15
N TYR A 60 13.85 -20.78 1.00
CA TYR A 60 15.12 -21.00 1.71
C TYR A 60 15.02 -22.12 2.75
N VAL A 61 13.95 -22.14 3.54
CA VAL A 61 13.74 -23.13 4.63
C VAL A 61 13.44 -24.52 4.06
N PHE A 62 12.48 -24.63 3.14
CA PHE A 62 12.10 -25.91 2.52
C PHE A 62 13.11 -26.41 1.49
N GLY A 63 13.93 -25.53 0.92
CA GLY A 63 15.03 -25.86 0.00
C GLY A 63 16.32 -26.32 0.69
N SER A 64 16.34 -26.44 2.02
CA SER A 64 17.52 -26.78 2.81
C SER A 64 18.15 -28.14 2.49
N SER A 65 17.39 -29.07 1.90
CA SER A 65 17.86 -30.40 1.50
C SER A 65 18.57 -30.43 0.14
N ASN A 66 18.58 -29.33 -0.63
CA ASN A 66 19.17 -29.27 -1.96
C ASN A 66 19.90 -27.93 -2.18
N ASP A 67 21.24 -27.98 -2.23
CA ASP A 67 22.12 -26.81 -2.31
C ASP A 67 21.77 -25.85 -3.45
N GLU A 68 21.24 -26.38 -4.55
CA GLU A 68 20.87 -25.57 -5.71
C GLU A 68 19.65 -24.67 -5.43
N LYS A 69 18.65 -25.19 -4.70
CA LYS A 69 17.46 -24.42 -4.29
C LYS A 69 17.81 -23.37 -3.24
N ARG A 70 18.75 -23.70 -2.35
CA ARG A 70 19.24 -22.77 -1.34
C ARG A 70 19.99 -21.59 -1.97
N LYS A 71 20.88 -21.85 -2.94
CA LYS A 71 21.58 -20.79 -3.69
C LYS A 71 20.64 -19.88 -4.47
N LYS A 72 19.52 -20.41 -4.99
CA LYS A 72 18.48 -19.61 -5.69
C LYS A 72 17.55 -18.86 -4.73
N GLY A 73 17.28 -19.40 -3.53
CA GLY A 73 16.41 -18.77 -2.53
C GLY A 73 17.04 -17.56 -1.81
N ILE A 74 18.36 -17.58 -1.58
CA ILE A 74 19.09 -16.48 -0.93
C ILE A 74 18.91 -15.12 -1.63
N PRO A 75 19.15 -14.97 -2.96
CA PRO A 75 18.98 -13.67 -3.61
C PRO A 75 17.52 -13.21 -3.58
N MET A 76 16.55 -14.12 -3.67
CA MET A 76 15.13 -13.79 -3.60
C MET A 76 14.73 -13.28 -2.20
N MET A 77 15.28 -13.88 -1.14
CA MET A 77 15.10 -13.42 0.24
C MET A 77 15.72 -12.03 0.44
N ILE A 78 16.95 -11.80 -0.04
CA ILE A 78 17.63 -10.49 0.10
C ILE A 78 16.84 -9.40 -0.62
N TRP A 79 16.35 -9.64 -1.84
CA TRP A 79 15.49 -8.69 -2.55
C TRP A 79 14.19 -8.38 -1.79
N GLY A 80 13.58 -9.38 -1.17
CA GLY A 80 12.42 -9.18 -0.29
C GLY A 80 12.74 -8.30 0.93
N ILE A 81 13.86 -8.56 1.59
CA ILE A 81 14.32 -7.78 2.76
C ILE A 81 14.61 -6.33 2.36
N VAL A 82 15.31 -6.10 1.25
CA VAL A 82 15.64 -4.76 0.76
C VAL A 82 14.36 -3.98 0.44
N ALA A 83 13.40 -4.60 -0.25
CA ALA A 83 12.12 -3.97 -0.54
C ALA A 83 11.36 -3.59 0.74
N LEU A 84 11.33 -4.48 1.73
CA LEU A 84 10.67 -4.25 3.02
C LEU A 84 11.38 -3.14 3.83
N PHE A 85 12.71 -3.12 3.82
CA PHE A 85 13.50 -2.09 4.48
C PHE A 85 13.25 -0.70 3.89
N VAL A 86 13.27 -0.57 2.56
CA VAL A 86 13.01 0.70 1.88
C VAL A 86 11.58 1.19 2.19
N MET A 87 10.60 0.29 2.15
CA MET A 87 9.20 0.64 2.43
C MET A 87 9.00 1.14 3.87
N LEU A 88 9.55 0.42 4.86
CA LEU A 88 9.49 0.82 6.27
C LEU A 88 10.27 2.10 6.56
N SER A 89 11.43 2.28 5.92
CA SER A 89 12.26 3.47 6.06
C SER A 89 11.52 4.72 5.60
N ILE A 90 10.89 4.69 4.42
CA ILE A 90 10.10 5.81 3.90
C ILE A 90 8.94 6.14 4.86
N PHE A 91 8.19 5.14 5.31
CA PHE A 91 7.10 5.35 6.26
C PHE A 91 7.58 5.93 7.60
N GLY A 92 8.69 5.42 8.13
CA GLY A 92 9.29 5.92 9.37
C GLY A 92 9.71 7.39 9.26
N ILE A 93 10.37 7.75 8.16
CA ILE A 93 10.80 9.13 7.89
C ILE A 93 9.59 10.05 7.76
N ILE A 94 8.57 9.66 7.01
CA ILE A 94 7.34 10.46 6.85
C ILE A 94 6.69 10.73 8.22
N ASN A 95 6.53 9.71 9.07
CA ASN A 95 5.95 9.89 10.40
C ASN A 95 6.83 10.78 11.29
N MET A 96 8.15 10.62 11.24
CA MET A 96 9.08 11.49 11.98
C MET A 96 8.95 12.94 11.55
N LEU A 97 8.81 13.18 10.24
CA LEU A 97 8.64 14.50 9.66
C LEU A 97 7.30 15.13 10.08
N GLN A 98 6.22 14.36 10.03
CA GLN A 98 4.89 14.80 10.50
C GLN A 98 4.90 15.15 11.99
N ALA A 99 5.56 14.33 12.82
CA ALA A 99 5.71 14.60 14.25
C ALA A 99 6.56 15.85 14.53
N THR A 100 7.62 16.07 13.74
CA THR A 100 8.54 17.21 13.90
C THR A 100 7.88 18.53 13.50
N PHE A 101 7.13 18.55 12.41
CA PHE A 101 6.47 19.77 11.91
C PHE A 101 5.03 19.94 12.40
N GLY A 102 4.51 19.00 13.19
CA GLY A 102 3.13 19.04 13.67
C GLY A 102 2.08 18.94 12.56
N VAL A 103 2.46 18.45 11.38
CA VAL A 103 1.58 18.32 10.21
C VAL A 103 1.03 16.90 10.19
N GLY A 104 0.02 16.63 11.02
CA GLY A 104 -0.65 15.33 11.09
C GLY A 104 -2.14 15.52 11.31
N SER A 105 -2.95 14.98 10.39
CA SER A 105 -4.42 14.85 10.43
C SER A 105 -5.14 15.81 11.38
N GLY A 106 -4.91 17.11 11.23
CA GLY A 106 -5.63 18.12 11.97
C GLY A 106 -7.04 18.16 11.41
N THR A 107 -8.04 17.83 12.23
CA THR A 107 -9.37 18.35 12.01
C THR A 107 -9.22 19.86 11.88
N LEU A 108 -9.30 20.38 10.65
CA LEU A 108 -9.26 21.81 10.38
C LEU A 108 -10.49 22.40 11.07
N GLN A 109 -10.32 22.81 12.32
CA GLN A 109 -11.35 23.45 13.10
C GLN A 109 -11.41 24.88 12.59
N ILE A 110 -12.11 25.06 11.48
CA ILE A 110 -12.42 26.37 10.94
C ILE A 110 -13.18 27.14 12.02
N PRO A 111 -12.70 28.34 12.42
CA PRO A 111 -13.38 29.15 13.41
C PRO A 111 -14.81 29.43 12.94
N THR A 112 -15.79 28.90 13.66
CA THR A 112 -17.19 29.28 13.46
C THR A 112 -17.44 30.51 14.31
N ILE A 113 -17.88 31.60 13.68
CA ILE A 113 -18.42 32.72 14.43
C ILE A 113 -19.72 32.25 15.08
N SER A 114 -19.71 32.16 16.42
CA SER A 114 -20.93 31.99 17.21
C SER A 114 -21.75 33.25 17.02
N ARG A 115 -22.69 33.20 16.05
CA ARG A 115 -23.60 34.31 15.77
C ARG A 115 -24.54 34.42 16.97
N GLY A 116 -24.14 35.26 17.93
CA GLY A 116 -24.98 35.66 19.06
C GLY A 116 -26.32 36.13 18.52
N ARG A 117 -27.38 35.68 19.18
CA ARG A 117 -28.76 36.03 18.84
C ARG A 117 -28.95 37.53 18.65
#